data_AF-A0A952KAU2-F1
#
_entry.id   AF-A0A952KAU2-F1
#
_cell.length_a   1.000
_cell.length_b   1.000
_cell.length_c   1.000
_cell.angle_alpha   90.00
_cell.angle_beta   90.00
_cell.angle_gamma   90.00
#
_symmetry.space_group_name_H-M   'P 1'
#
loop_
_entity.id
_entity.type
_entity.pdbx_description
1 polymer ?
#
loop_
_entity_poly.entity_id
_entity_poly.type
_entity_poly.pdbx_seq_one_letter_code
_entity_poly.pdbx_strand_id
1 'polypeptide(L)'
;AYATLASTSTVESTCWEVLIPERQYLIRENNAKPWLLRNAVPLIGAAMGGFTGGFLLKRHATAAVYKRWAVPVILGSAGAGFVVGPGGVTGAVIGGAIGDKLGKQKPLITAVSMVGGALAGKALWEMVFPPAVPPAPSDDPQGDIPVEVFLRDKTCGTRLQTAHSQSVYRVGYRFNDEERVAELPYDPGEALLVSAGGDITGPARKRLD
;
A
#
# COMPACT_ATOMS: atom_id res chain seq x y z
N ALA A 1 45.40 -17.84 18.21
CA ALA A 1 44.63 -16.73 18.83
C ALA A 1 43.38 -16.53 18.01
N TYR A 2 42.20 -16.67 18.63
CA TYR A 2 40.92 -16.49 17.95
C TYR A 2 40.73 -14.99 17.70
N ALA A 3 40.70 -14.57 16.44
CA ALA A 3 40.33 -13.20 16.09
C ALA A 3 38.81 -13.10 16.27
N THR A 4 38.37 -12.54 17.40
CA THR A 4 36.98 -12.11 17.56
C THR A 4 36.72 -11.04 16.51
N LEU A 5 35.83 -11.35 15.56
CA LEU A 5 35.35 -10.39 14.57
C LEU A 5 34.83 -9.15 15.30
N ALA A 6 35.57 -8.05 15.24
CA ALA A 6 35.14 -6.78 15.76
C ALA A 6 34.11 -6.18 14.79
N SER A 7 32.84 -6.61 14.90
CA SER A 7 31.75 -5.88 14.25
C SER A 7 31.64 -4.52 14.95
N THR A 8 32.09 -3.46 14.28
CA THR A 8 31.92 -2.11 14.80
C THR A 8 30.51 -1.67 14.42
N SER A 9 29.58 -1.78 15.34
CA SER A 9 28.21 -1.29 15.17
C SER A 9 28.17 0.19 15.53
N THR A 10 28.12 1.06 14.53
CA THR A 10 27.85 2.48 14.74
C THR A 10 26.36 2.74 14.53
N VAL A 11 25.72 3.40 15.51
CA VAL A 11 24.35 3.87 15.38
C VAL A 11 24.44 5.27 14.77
N GLU A 12 24.24 5.36 13.46
CA GLU A 12 24.29 6.63 12.73
C GLU A 12 22.93 6.93 12.09
N SER A 13 22.47 8.18 12.23
CA SER A 13 21.28 8.66 11.54
C SER A 13 21.63 8.93 10.09
N THR A 14 21.31 7.98 9.21
CA THR A 14 21.56 8.09 7.77
C THR A 14 20.27 7.98 6.99
N CYS A 15 20.25 8.52 5.78
CA CYS A 15 19.14 8.33 4.85
C CYS A 15 19.55 7.30 3.81
N TRP A 16 18.67 6.36 3.51
CA TRP A 16 18.89 5.35 2.47
C TRP A 16 17.64 5.20 1.61
N GLU A 17 17.84 4.71 0.39
CA GLU A 17 16.75 4.38 -0.52
C GLU A 17 16.17 3.01 -0.15
N VAL A 18 14.86 2.94 0.03
CA VAL A 18 14.12 1.68 0.21
C VAL A 18 13.13 1.55 -0.94
N LEU A 19 13.00 0.35 -1.46
CA LEU A 19 11.92 0.00 -2.38
C LEU A 19 10.66 -0.23 -1.57
N ILE A 20 9.66 0.63 -1.75
CA ILE A 20 8.35 0.49 -1.12
C ILE A 20 7.28 0.23 -2.18
N PRO A 21 6.26 -0.58 -1.88
CA PRO A 21 5.16 -0.81 -2.81
C PRO A 21 4.37 0.50 -3.01
N GLU A 22 3.93 0.74 -4.24
CA GLU A 22 3.23 1.97 -4.67
C GLU A 22 2.08 2.35 -3.75
N ARG A 23 1.29 1.36 -3.29
CA ARG A 23 0.20 1.61 -2.35
C ARG A 23 0.68 2.25 -1.03
N GLN A 24 1.80 1.80 -0.47
CA GLN A 24 2.34 2.39 0.76
C GLN A 24 2.83 3.82 0.52
N TYR A 25 3.42 4.08 -0.65
CA TYR A 25 3.81 5.43 -1.06
C TYR A 25 2.59 6.35 -1.15
N LEU A 26 1.55 5.94 -1.88
CA LEU A 26 0.30 6.71 -2.03
C LEU A 26 -0.42 6.94 -0.69
N ILE A 27 -0.41 5.96 0.21
CA ILE A 27 -0.95 6.13 1.58
C ILE A 27 -0.18 7.22 2.33
N ARG A 28 1.15 7.22 2.28
CA ARG A 28 1.97 8.25 2.95
C ARG A 28 1.72 9.62 2.34
N GLU A 29 1.73 9.73 1.02
CA GLU A 29 1.47 11.00 0.34
C GLU A 29 0.07 11.53 0.65
N ASN A 30 -0.94 10.65 0.66
CA ASN A 30 -2.30 11.03 1.04
C ASN A 30 -2.43 11.39 2.53
N ASN A 31 -1.66 10.77 3.41
CA ASN A 31 -1.58 11.13 4.83
C ASN A 31 -0.85 12.46 5.07
N ALA A 32 0.11 12.82 4.21
CA ALA A 32 0.83 14.09 4.26
C ALA A 32 0.00 15.27 3.76
N LYS A 33 -1.08 15.02 3.01
CA LYS A 33 -1.99 16.08 2.55
C LYS A 33 -2.73 16.74 3.73
N PRO A 34 -2.98 18.06 3.67
CA PRO A 34 -3.86 18.74 4.62
C PRO A 34 -5.21 18.04 4.74
N TRP A 35 -5.76 18.02 5.96
CA TRP A 35 -7.02 17.31 6.26
C TRP A 35 -8.15 17.65 5.29
N LEU A 36 -8.26 18.92 4.88
CA LEU A 36 -9.29 19.40 3.96
C LEU A 36 -9.19 18.73 2.58
N LEU A 37 -7.97 18.64 2.02
CA LEU A 37 -7.73 17.99 0.73
C LEU A 37 -7.97 16.49 0.80
N ARG A 38 -7.55 15.87 1.90
CA ARG A 38 -7.77 14.44 2.15
C ARG A 38 -9.24 14.08 2.25
N ASN A 39 -10.07 14.98 2.79
CA ASN A 39 -11.50 14.73 3.02
C ASN A 39 -12.42 15.50 2.05
N ALA A 40 -11.90 16.17 1.01
CA ALA A 40 -12.71 17.00 0.12
C ALA A 40 -13.80 16.19 -0.59
N VAL A 41 -13.41 15.10 -1.26
CA VAL A 41 -14.36 14.22 -1.98
C VAL A 41 -15.42 13.62 -1.05
N PRO A 42 -15.09 13.02 0.10
CA PRO A 42 -16.12 12.47 0.99
C PRO A 42 -16.97 13.56 1.64
N LEU A 43 -16.44 14.77 1.92
CA LEU A 43 -17.26 15.90 2.39
C LEU A 43 -18.24 16.40 1.32
N ILE A 44 -17.81 16.46 0.05
CA ILE A 44 -18.71 16.80 -1.06
C ILE A 44 -19.80 15.74 -1.18
N GLY A 45 -19.44 14.46 -1.11
CA GLY A 45 -20.39 13.35 -1.08
C GLY A 45 -21.40 13.48 0.07
N ALA A 46 -20.93 13.82 1.27
CA ALA A 46 -21.78 14.03 2.44
C ALA A 46 -22.73 15.23 2.28
N ALA A 47 -22.23 16.35 1.75
CA ALA A 47 -23.05 17.52 1.48
C ALA A 47 -24.14 17.21 0.45
N MET A 48 -23.79 16.53 -0.65
CA MET A 48 -24.74 16.10 -1.67
C MET A 48 -25.76 15.10 -1.12
N GLY A 49 -25.32 14.12 -0.33
CA GLY A 49 -26.20 13.15 0.31
C GLY A 49 -27.20 13.82 1.25
N GLY A 50 -26.74 14.68 2.15
CA GLY A 50 -27.60 15.40 3.09
C GLY A 50 -28.62 16.31 2.40
N PHE A 51 -28.18 17.05 1.37
CA PHE A 51 -29.06 17.92 0.60
C PHE A 51 -30.12 17.12 -0.15
N THR A 52 -29.75 16.03 -0.83
CA THR A 52 -30.68 15.19 -1.59
C THR A 52 -31.68 14.50 -0.68
N GLY A 53 -31.25 13.95 0.46
CA GLY A 53 -32.16 13.34 1.44
C GLY A 53 -33.14 14.35 2.05
N GLY A 54 -32.67 15.54 2.42
CA GLY A 54 -33.53 16.62 2.90
C GLY A 54 -34.52 17.10 1.83
N PHE A 55 -34.08 17.26 0.59
CA PHE A 55 -34.91 17.69 -0.53
C PHE A 55 -36.00 16.66 -0.87
N LEU A 56 -35.65 15.38 -0.94
CA LEU A 56 -36.61 14.30 -1.21
C LEU A 56 -37.62 14.16 -0.06
N LEU A 57 -37.18 14.25 1.19
CA LEU A 57 -38.10 14.24 2.33
C LEU A 57 -39.06 15.44 2.27
N LYS A 58 -38.56 16.64 1.97
CA LYS A 58 -39.40 17.84 1.83
C LYS A 58 -40.43 17.70 0.71
N ARG A 59 -40.06 17.03 -0.38
CA ARG A 59 -40.93 16.85 -1.56
C ARG A 59 -42.02 15.81 -1.34
N HIS A 60 -41.72 14.72 -0.62
CA HIS A 60 -42.61 13.56 -0.53
C HIS A 60 -43.30 13.40 0.84
N ALA A 61 -42.83 14.09 1.89
CA ALA A 61 -43.42 14.01 3.22
C ALA A 61 -44.35 15.19 3.53
N THR A 62 -45.30 14.96 4.43
CA THR A 62 -46.12 16.05 5.00
C THR A 62 -45.25 16.97 5.87
N ALA A 63 -45.68 18.22 6.06
CA ALA A 63 -44.94 19.20 6.86
C ALA A 63 -44.64 18.72 8.30
N ALA A 64 -45.58 17.98 8.90
CA ALA A 64 -45.41 17.40 10.24
C ALA A 64 -44.33 16.29 10.26
N VAL A 65 -44.29 15.45 9.23
CA VAL A 65 -43.27 14.40 9.09
C VAL A 65 -41.90 15.01 8.81
N TYR A 66 -41.83 16.01 7.93
CA TYR A 66 -40.58 16.73 7.65
C TYR A 66 -40.01 17.37 8.92
N LYS A 67 -40.82 18.08 9.71
CA LYS A 67 -40.36 18.73 10.95
C LYS A 67 -39.77 17.73 11.97
N ARG A 68 -40.30 16.50 12.01
CA ARG A 68 -39.84 15.46 12.93
C ARG A 68 -38.64 14.67 12.41
N TRP A 69 -38.53 14.48 11.09
CA TRP A 69 -37.57 13.56 10.47
C TRP A 69 -36.50 14.23 9.60
N ALA A 70 -36.56 15.53 9.36
CA ALA A 70 -35.58 16.22 8.51
C ALA A 70 -34.15 16.01 8.98
N VAL A 71 -33.86 16.29 10.26
CA VAL A 71 -32.50 16.15 10.81
C VAL A 71 -31.95 14.73 10.69
N PRO A 72 -32.63 13.66 11.18
CA PRO A 72 -32.10 12.31 11.06
C PRO A 72 -31.98 11.83 9.60
N VAL A 73 -32.89 12.23 8.71
CA VAL A 73 -32.80 11.87 7.29
C VAL A 73 -31.63 12.59 6.60
N ILE A 74 -31.43 13.88 6.87
CA ILE A 74 -30.29 14.64 6.34
C ILE A 74 -28.97 14.04 6.85
N LEU A 75 -28.87 13.73 8.13
CA LEU A 75 -27.65 13.12 8.69
C LEU A 75 -27.41 11.71 8.15
N GLY A 76 -28.45 10.87 8.07
CA GLY A 76 -28.33 9.53 7.51
C GLY A 76 -27.91 9.53 6.04
N SER A 77 -28.51 10.40 5.25
CA SER A 77 -28.16 10.57 3.83
C SER A 77 -26.79 11.22 3.63
N ALA A 78 -26.37 12.14 4.48
CA ALA A 78 -25.00 12.66 4.48
C ALA A 78 -23.97 11.58 4.82
N GLY A 79 -24.24 10.73 5.82
CA GLY A 79 -23.39 9.59 6.14
C GLY A 79 -23.27 8.61 4.97
N ALA A 80 -24.37 8.29 4.30
CA ALA A 80 -24.35 7.46 3.09
C ALA A 80 -23.52 8.14 1.98
N GLY A 81 -23.75 9.43 1.74
CA GLY A 81 -23.02 10.23 0.74
C GLY A 81 -21.52 10.33 1.00
N PHE A 82 -21.09 10.36 2.26
CA PHE A 82 -19.68 10.31 2.65
C PHE A 82 -18.98 9.04 2.15
N VAL A 83 -19.69 7.90 2.19
CA VAL A 83 -19.14 6.58 1.84
C VAL A 83 -19.20 6.30 0.34
N VAL A 84 -20.31 6.65 -0.32
CA VAL A 84 -20.49 6.37 -1.75
C VAL A 84 -19.94 7.48 -2.66
N GLY A 85 -19.64 8.65 -2.08
CA GLY A 85 -19.12 9.80 -2.80
C GLY A 85 -20.15 10.49 -3.71
N PRO A 86 -19.76 11.60 -4.36
CA PRO A 86 -20.64 12.37 -5.23
C PRO A 86 -21.18 11.58 -6.43
N GLY A 87 -20.34 10.71 -7.01
CA GLY A 87 -20.75 9.78 -8.07
C GLY A 87 -21.85 8.83 -7.64
N GLY A 88 -21.69 8.21 -6.46
CA GLY A 88 -22.68 7.31 -5.90
C GLY A 88 -24.00 8.01 -5.56
N VAL A 89 -23.97 9.23 -4.99
CA VAL A 89 -25.19 10.00 -4.72
C VAL A 89 -25.95 10.32 -6.01
N THR A 90 -25.24 10.81 -7.04
CA THR A 90 -25.85 11.14 -8.33
C THR A 90 -26.43 9.90 -9.01
N GLY A 91 -25.67 8.81 -9.00
CA GLY A 91 -26.12 7.51 -9.51
C GLY A 91 -27.36 6.98 -8.77
N ALA A 92 -27.44 7.15 -7.46
CA ALA A 92 -28.60 6.74 -6.66
C ALA A 92 -29.88 7.52 -7.06
N VAL A 93 -29.76 8.83 -7.29
CA VAL A 93 -30.89 9.67 -7.71
C VAL A 93 -31.40 9.26 -9.08
N ILE A 94 -30.49 9.07 -10.05
CA ILE A 94 -30.85 8.65 -11.41
C ILE A 94 -31.43 7.23 -11.40
N GLY A 95 -30.76 6.30 -10.69
CA GLY A 95 -31.21 4.92 -10.52
C GLY A 95 -32.61 4.87 -9.93
N GLY A 96 -32.86 5.58 -8.83
CA GLY A 96 -34.17 5.69 -8.20
C GLY A 96 -35.26 6.23 -9.13
N ALA A 97 -34.95 7.27 -9.93
CA ALA A 97 -35.91 7.79 -10.91
C ALA A 97 -36.26 6.76 -12.01
N ILE A 98 -35.28 5.97 -12.44
CA ILE A 98 -35.49 4.88 -13.40
C ILE A 98 -36.34 3.77 -12.78
N GLY A 99 -36.02 3.34 -11.56
CA GLY A 99 -36.80 2.29 -10.87
C GLY A 99 -38.21 2.73 -10.50
N ASP A 100 -38.42 3.99 -10.17
CA ASP A 100 -39.77 4.54 -9.90
C ASP A 100 -40.65 4.48 -11.16
N LYS A 101 -40.08 4.83 -12.32
CA LYS A 101 -40.77 4.72 -13.62
C LYS A 101 -41.00 3.28 -14.07
N LEU A 102 -39.99 2.42 -14.01
CA LEU A 102 -40.08 1.03 -14.47
C LEU A 102 -40.89 0.15 -13.52
N GLY A 103 -40.77 0.39 -12.22
CA GLY A 103 -41.42 -0.37 -11.16
C GLY A 103 -42.87 0.03 -10.89
N LYS A 104 -43.43 1.01 -11.63
CA LYS A 104 -44.75 1.60 -11.35
C LYS A 104 -44.88 2.02 -9.88
N GLN A 105 -43.87 2.73 -9.36
CA GLN A 105 -43.82 3.21 -7.96
C GLN A 105 -43.74 2.10 -6.88
N LYS A 106 -43.33 0.87 -7.23
CA LYS A 106 -43.06 -0.16 -6.23
C LYS A 106 -41.80 0.20 -5.44
N PRO A 107 -41.88 0.36 -4.10
CA PRO A 107 -40.77 0.86 -3.28
C PRO A 107 -39.54 -0.05 -3.33
N LEU A 108 -39.75 -1.37 -3.45
CA LEU A 108 -38.66 -2.33 -3.57
C LEU A 108 -37.84 -2.13 -4.85
N ILE A 109 -38.50 -1.90 -6.00
CA ILE A 109 -37.82 -1.72 -7.29
C ILE A 109 -37.06 -0.40 -7.29
N THR A 110 -37.67 0.65 -6.76
CA THR A 110 -37.02 1.95 -6.57
C THR A 110 -35.78 1.80 -5.68
N ALA A 111 -35.88 1.14 -4.53
CA ALA A 111 -34.74 0.93 -3.63
C ALA A 111 -33.59 0.15 -4.29
N VAL A 112 -33.90 -0.95 -4.98
CA VAL A 112 -32.89 -1.75 -5.72
C VAL A 112 -32.22 -0.93 -6.81
N SER A 113 -32.99 -0.14 -7.56
CA SER A 113 -32.45 0.73 -8.61
C SER A 113 -31.59 1.88 -8.05
N MET A 114 -31.90 2.40 -6.86
CA MET A 114 -31.07 3.39 -6.18
C MET A 114 -29.72 2.78 -5.79
N VAL A 115 -29.72 1.55 -5.25
CA VAL A 115 -28.47 0.86 -4.90
C VAL A 115 -27.66 0.55 -6.16
N GLY A 116 -28.27 -0.02 -7.19
CA GLY A 116 -27.59 -0.31 -8.45
C GLY A 116 -27.03 0.94 -9.13
N GLY A 117 -27.83 2.02 -9.15
CA GLY A 117 -27.42 3.33 -9.64
C GLY A 117 -26.27 3.92 -8.82
N ALA A 118 -26.30 3.79 -7.49
CA ALA A 118 -25.22 4.26 -6.62
C ALA A 118 -23.89 3.56 -6.89
N LEU A 119 -23.92 2.23 -7.07
CA LEU A 119 -22.73 1.45 -7.38
C LEU A 119 -22.18 1.81 -8.77
N ALA A 120 -23.05 1.89 -9.79
CA ALA A 120 -22.66 2.28 -11.14
C ALA A 120 -22.11 3.71 -11.20
N GLY A 121 -22.78 4.65 -10.52
CA GLY A 121 -22.34 6.05 -10.43
C GLY A 121 -21.02 6.21 -9.70
N LYS A 122 -20.80 5.42 -8.63
CA LYS A 122 -19.51 5.37 -7.93
C LYS A 122 -18.41 4.82 -8.85
N ALA A 123 -18.64 3.69 -9.51
CA ALA A 123 -17.66 3.09 -10.41
C ALA A 123 -17.29 4.04 -11.58
N LEU A 124 -18.29 4.69 -12.19
CA LEU A 124 -18.05 5.68 -13.24
C LEU A 124 -17.27 6.89 -12.72
N TRP A 125 -17.58 7.35 -11.51
CA TRP A 125 -16.85 8.44 -10.88
C TRP A 125 -15.40 8.06 -10.59
N GLU A 126 -15.14 6.85 -10.10
CA GLU A 126 -13.78 6.34 -9.85
C GLU A 126 -13.01 6.09 -11.16
N MET A 127 -13.71 5.81 -12.28
CA MET A 127 -13.08 5.72 -13.60
C MET A 127 -12.62 7.10 -14.12
N VAL A 128 -13.41 8.14 -13.91
CA VAL A 128 -13.08 9.52 -14.35
C VAL A 128 -12.14 10.22 -13.37
N PHE A 129 -12.32 9.97 -12.08
CA PHE A 129 -11.58 10.56 -10.97
C PHE A 129 -11.05 9.43 -10.06
N PRO A 130 -9.90 8.83 -10.41
CA PRO A 130 -9.34 7.71 -9.68
C PRO A 130 -9.07 8.07 -8.21
N PRO A 131 -9.27 7.13 -7.28
CA PRO A 131 -9.02 7.36 -5.86
C PRO A 131 -7.52 7.61 -5.62
N ALA A 132 -7.21 8.53 -4.70
CA ALA A 132 -5.83 8.87 -4.34
C ALA A 132 -5.03 7.71 -3.74
N VAL A 133 -5.72 6.69 -3.20
CA VAL A 133 -5.12 5.45 -2.72
C VAL A 133 -5.94 4.30 -3.32
N PRO A 134 -5.31 3.36 -4.04
CA PRO A 134 -6.02 2.22 -4.58
C PRO A 134 -6.61 1.35 -3.44
N PRO A 135 -7.78 0.72 -3.68
CA PRO A 135 -8.38 -0.18 -2.70
C PRO A 135 -7.40 -1.28 -2.28
N ALA A 136 -7.59 -1.82 -1.07
CA ALA A 136 -6.79 -2.95 -0.63
C ALA A 136 -6.96 -4.12 -1.61
N PRO A 137 -5.88 -4.87 -1.93
CA PRO A 137 -6.01 -6.08 -2.72
C PRO A 137 -6.96 -7.06 -2.02
N SER A 138 -7.69 -7.84 -2.82
CA SER A 138 -8.58 -8.88 -2.31
C SER A 138 -7.79 -9.98 -1.63
N ASP A 139 -8.22 -10.41 -0.44
CA ASP A 139 -7.65 -11.54 0.30
C ASP A 139 -8.03 -12.92 -0.31
N ASP A 140 -8.46 -12.96 -1.58
CA ASP A 140 -8.88 -14.19 -2.24
C ASP A 140 -7.66 -15.09 -2.53
N PRO A 141 -7.58 -16.31 -1.97
CA PRO A 141 -6.46 -17.21 -2.18
C PRO A 141 -6.41 -17.81 -3.60
N GLN A 142 -7.44 -17.60 -4.41
CA GLN A 142 -7.48 -17.91 -5.85
C GLN A 142 -7.34 -16.67 -6.74
N GLY A 143 -7.17 -15.47 -6.16
CA GLY A 143 -6.96 -14.24 -6.92
C GLY A 143 -5.53 -14.19 -7.48
N ASP A 144 -5.38 -13.61 -8.67
CA ASP A 144 -4.07 -13.28 -9.21
C ASP A 144 -3.32 -12.40 -8.20
N ILE A 145 -2.06 -12.75 -7.92
CA ILE A 145 -1.19 -11.92 -7.08
C ILE A 145 -1.07 -10.56 -7.77
N PRO A 146 -1.53 -9.47 -7.15
CA PRO A 146 -1.51 -8.16 -7.78
C PRO A 146 -0.06 -7.78 -8.10
N VAL A 147 0.19 -7.27 -9.31
CA VAL A 147 1.51 -6.80 -9.72
C VAL A 147 1.86 -5.57 -8.88
N GLU A 148 2.71 -5.74 -7.87
CA GLU A 148 3.18 -4.63 -7.05
C GLU A 148 4.28 -3.86 -7.78
N VAL A 149 4.01 -2.58 -8.06
CA VAL A 149 5.03 -1.63 -8.53
C VAL A 149 5.82 -1.13 -7.32
N PHE A 150 7.14 -1.29 -7.34
CA PHE A 150 8.02 -0.78 -6.29
C PHE A 150 8.60 0.59 -6.68
N LEU A 151 8.39 1.58 -5.82
CA LEU A 151 8.93 2.93 -5.95
C LEU A 151 10.11 3.10 -4.99
N ARG A 152 11.11 3.87 -5.41
CA ARG A 152 12.21 4.25 -4.52
C ARG A 152 11.76 5.38 -3.61
N ASP A 153 11.83 5.17 -2.31
CA ASP A 153 11.57 6.19 -1.30
C ASP A 153 12.81 6.44 -0.43
N LYS A 154 13.03 7.69 -0.08
CA LYS A 154 14.16 8.10 0.76
C LYS A 154 13.71 8.06 2.21
N THR A 155 14.06 6.99 2.93
CA THR A 155 13.79 6.87 4.35
C THR A 155 15.01 7.30 5.17
N CYS A 156 14.80 8.19 6.14
CA CYS A 156 15.83 8.60 7.08
C CYS A 156 15.51 8.00 8.46
N GLY A 157 16.50 7.41 9.10
CA GLY A 157 16.32 6.83 10.44
C GLY A 157 17.63 6.39 11.07
N THR A 158 17.54 5.92 12.31
CA THR A 158 18.65 5.25 12.99
C THR A 158 18.69 3.81 12.53
N ARG A 159 19.71 3.43 11.77
CA ARG A 159 19.95 2.04 11.38
C ARG A 159 21.28 1.60 11.97
N LEU A 160 21.30 0.36 12.48
CA LEU A 160 22.55 -0.35 12.73
C LEU A 160 23.24 -0.55 11.39
N GLN A 161 24.21 0.30 11.08
CA GLN A 161 25.11 0.04 9.98
C GLN A 161 26.16 -0.95 10.49
N THR A 162 26.00 -2.22 10.15
CA THR A 162 27.08 -3.20 10.27
C THR A 162 28.04 -3.01 9.10
N ALA A 163 28.97 -2.08 9.27
CA ALA A 163 30.12 -1.98 8.38
C ALA A 163 30.93 -3.28 8.54
N HIS A 164 30.84 -4.18 7.56
CA HIS A 164 31.77 -5.30 7.46
C HIS A 164 33.09 -4.70 6.97
N SER A 165 33.99 -4.36 7.90
CA SER A 165 35.25 -3.67 7.56
C SER A 165 36.26 -4.58 6.85
N GLN A 166 35.94 -5.85 6.62
CA GLN A 166 36.82 -6.81 5.98
C GLN A 166 36.04 -7.58 4.91
N SER A 167 36.42 -7.39 3.64
CA SER A 167 36.04 -8.29 2.55
C SER A 167 36.66 -9.66 2.85
N VAL A 168 35.84 -10.61 3.28
CA VAL A 168 36.28 -11.99 3.49
C VAL A 168 36.29 -12.68 2.13
N TYR A 169 37.47 -13.07 1.64
CA TYR A 169 37.60 -13.85 0.42
C TYR A 169 37.39 -15.32 0.76
N ARG A 170 36.39 -15.96 0.15
CA ARG A 170 36.10 -17.38 0.34
C ARG A 170 36.77 -18.20 -0.75
N VAL A 171 37.66 -19.11 -0.37
CA VAL A 171 38.40 -19.96 -1.31
C VAL A 171 38.11 -21.42 -1.03
N GLY A 172 37.69 -22.14 -2.07
CA GLY A 172 37.58 -23.60 -2.06
C GLY A 172 38.87 -24.22 -2.60
N TYR A 173 39.42 -25.21 -1.90
CA TYR A 173 40.60 -25.94 -2.33
C TYR A 173 40.48 -27.42 -1.96
N ARG A 174 41.23 -28.26 -2.66
CA ARG A 174 41.26 -29.70 -2.43
C ARG A 174 42.59 -30.09 -1.80
N PHE A 175 42.55 -30.79 -0.67
CA PHE A 175 43.73 -31.30 0.02
C PHE A 175 43.49 -32.77 0.40
N ASN A 176 44.37 -33.68 -0.02
CA ASN A 176 44.22 -35.13 0.17
C ASN A 176 42.84 -35.67 -0.23
N ASP A 177 42.35 -35.27 -1.41
CA ASP A 177 41.03 -35.64 -1.95
C ASP A 177 39.80 -35.20 -1.13
N GLU A 178 39.99 -34.36 -0.10
CA GLU A 178 38.91 -33.69 0.62
C GLU A 178 38.76 -32.24 0.13
N GLU A 179 37.52 -31.83 -0.16
CA GLU A 179 37.18 -30.43 -0.40
C GLU A 179 37.13 -29.66 0.91
N ARG A 180 37.89 -28.56 0.99
CA ARG A 180 37.91 -27.65 2.13
C ARG A 180 37.64 -26.23 1.67
N VAL A 181 37.05 -25.47 2.58
CA VAL A 181 36.72 -24.06 2.36
C VAL A 181 37.34 -23.24 3.47
N ALA A 182 38.02 -22.17 3.08
CA ALA A 182 38.62 -21.22 4.00
C ALA A 182 38.22 -19.79 3.68
N GLU A 183 38.12 -18.99 4.74
CA GLU A 183 37.79 -17.58 4.70
C GLU A 183 39.06 -16.77 5.01
N LEU A 184 39.50 -15.96 4.04
CA LEU A 184 40.74 -15.21 4.11
C LEU A 184 40.47 -13.71 4.29
N PRO A 185 41.16 -13.04 5.22
CA PRO A 185 41.02 -11.59 5.42
C PRO A 185 41.83 -10.75 4.42
N TYR A 186 42.44 -11.38 3.40
CA TYR A 186 43.27 -10.77 2.37
C TYR A 186 42.96 -11.39 1.01
N ASP A 187 43.28 -10.67 -0.08
CA ASP A 187 43.13 -11.17 -1.45
C ASP A 187 44.05 -12.40 -1.65
N PRO A 188 43.50 -13.58 -1.98
CA PRO A 188 44.27 -14.81 -2.11
C PRO A 188 45.30 -14.79 -3.25
N GLY A 189 45.19 -13.89 -4.22
CA GLY A 189 46.03 -13.89 -5.42
C GLY A 189 45.87 -15.15 -6.27
N GLU A 190 46.87 -15.49 -7.08
CA GLU A 190 46.80 -16.62 -8.02
C GLU A 190 47.03 -18.00 -7.38
N ALA A 191 47.65 -18.05 -6.19
CA ALA A 191 47.97 -19.30 -5.50
C ALA A 191 48.13 -19.10 -3.99
N LEU A 192 47.80 -20.13 -3.21
CA LEU A 192 47.86 -20.14 -1.74
C LEU A 192 48.80 -21.22 -1.23
N LEU A 193 49.57 -20.91 -0.19
CA LEU A 193 50.41 -21.87 0.50
C LEU A 193 49.59 -22.68 1.49
N VAL A 194 49.51 -23.99 1.27
CA VAL A 194 48.82 -24.93 2.16
C VAL A 194 49.87 -25.70 2.97
N SER A 195 49.71 -25.71 4.30
CA SER A 195 50.58 -26.47 5.21
C SER A 195 50.37 -27.98 5.09
N ALA A 196 51.28 -28.76 5.67
CA ALA A 196 51.16 -30.22 5.74
C ALA A 196 49.90 -30.72 6.47
N GLY A 197 49.26 -29.86 7.28
CA GLY A 197 47.97 -30.14 7.95
C GLY A 197 46.74 -29.77 7.13
N GLY A 198 46.92 -29.16 5.95
CA GLY A 198 45.83 -28.69 5.10
C GLY A 198 45.37 -27.26 5.40
N ASP A 199 46.00 -26.54 6.32
CA ASP A 199 45.65 -25.14 6.65
C ASP A 199 46.41 -24.14 5.76
N ILE A 200 45.76 -23.06 5.36
CA ILE A 200 46.37 -22.00 4.55
C ILE A 200 47.29 -21.12 5.42
N THR A 201 48.54 -20.99 5.02
CA THR A 201 49.57 -20.26 5.77
C THR A 201 49.89 -18.88 5.17
N GLY A 202 49.47 -18.62 3.93
CA GLY A 202 49.68 -17.32 3.29
C GLY A 202 49.51 -17.35 1.76
N PRO A 203 49.65 -16.20 1.09
CA PRO A 203 49.70 -16.13 -0.36
C PRO A 203 51.01 -16.75 -0.89
N ALA A 204 50.91 -17.55 -1.96
CA ALA A 204 52.07 -18.14 -2.61
C ALA A 204 52.70 -17.12 -3.58
N ARG A 205 54.01 -16.87 -3.46
CA ARG A 205 54.70 -15.89 -4.31
C ARG A 205 55.03 -16.41 -5.72
N LYS A 206 54.87 -17.72 -5.99
CA LYS A 206 55.03 -18.35 -7.31
C LYS A 206 54.19 -19.62 -7.40
N ARG A 207 53.59 -19.85 -8.57
CA ARG A 207 53.00 -21.15 -8.95
C ARG A 207 54.16 -22.15 -9.12
N LEU A 208 54.16 -23.20 -8.32
CA LEU A 208 55.02 -24.37 -8.54
C LEU A 208 54.21 -25.29 -9.47
N ASP A 209 54.50 -25.20 -10.76
CA ASP A 209 54.01 -26.15 -11.77
C ASP A 209 54.70 -27.50 -11.62
#